data_AF-A0A7S0CL62-F1
#
_entry.id   AF-A0A7S0CL62-F1
#
_cell.length_a   1.000
_cell.length_b   1.000
_cell.length_c   1.000
_cell.angle_alpha   90.00
_cell.angle_beta   90.00
_cell.angle_gamma   90.00
#
_symmetry.space_group_name_H-M   'P 1'
#
loop_
_entity.id
_entity.type
_entity.pdbx_description
1 polymer ?
#
loop_
_entity_poly.entity_id
_entity_poly.type
_entity_poly.pdbx_seq_one_letter_code
_entity_poly.pdbx_strand_id
1 'polypeptide(L)'
;KGTYLLFPVKGESVPLETVAHKIHRLVALDCKWTQPGLNQSRASLSKLPKVHLTNPPAQSQFWRWHNAGAGMLSTIEAIFYAALEVKIAQIEDEKQSTDMKNLQEENCSLESQDLDDKHNRAITSLLPILYLFGVQRAVAARDAIKSGRKIPWSNEAKLEQNLLRVCVGTEKHARDKEIGRVLKETNRSKTIMDLPNGNVSLRSAF
;
A
#
# COMPACT_ATOMS: atom_id res chain seq x y z
N LYS A 1 -6.11 -10.31 -21.27
CA LYS A 1 -5.18 -10.14 -20.13
C LYS A 1 -4.71 -8.68 -20.08
N GLY A 2 -4.79 -7.98 -18.94
CA GLY A 2 -4.61 -6.52 -18.83
C GLY A 2 -3.88 -6.06 -17.56
N THR A 3 -3.59 -4.76 -17.50
CA THR A 3 -2.98 -4.11 -16.31
C THR A 3 -4.04 -3.37 -15.53
N TYR A 4 -4.08 -3.60 -14.21
CA TYR A 4 -5.09 -3.04 -13.30
C TYR A 4 -4.41 -2.30 -12.15
N LEU A 5 -5.11 -1.29 -11.62
CA LEU A 5 -4.69 -0.52 -10.46
C LEU A 5 -5.46 -0.97 -9.22
N LEU A 6 -4.76 -1.42 -8.18
CA LEU A 6 -5.38 -1.70 -6.89
C LEU A 6 -5.78 -0.39 -6.22
N PHE A 7 -7.09 -0.19 -6.07
CA PHE A 7 -7.72 1.04 -5.66
C PHE A 7 -8.88 0.78 -4.68
N PRO A 8 -8.75 1.17 -3.41
CA PRO A 8 -9.62 0.69 -2.33
C PRO A 8 -11.01 1.34 -2.28
N VAL A 9 -11.28 2.36 -3.11
CA VAL A 9 -12.55 3.10 -3.06
C VAL A 9 -13.65 2.39 -3.84
N LYS A 10 -14.63 1.85 -3.11
CA LYS A 10 -15.85 1.27 -3.70
C LYS A 10 -16.64 2.35 -4.46
N GLY A 11 -17.14 2.00 -5.64
CA GLY A 11 -17.84 2.92 -6.56
C GLY A 11 -16.95 3.51 -7.66
N GLU A 12 -15.64 3.60 -7.43
CA GLU A 12 -14.65 3.97 -8.45
C GLU A 12 -13.85 2.76 -8.99
N SER A 13 -13.99 1.60 -8.35
CA SER A 13 -13.31 0.36 -8.71
C SER A 13 -14.27 -0.82 -8.65
N VAL A 14 -13.94 -1.90 -9.36
CA VAL A 14 -14.71 -3.15 -9.36
C VAL A 14 -14.05 -4.20 -8.44
N PRO A 15 -14.81 -5.17 -7.89
CA PRO A 15 -14.23 -6.22 -7.06
C PRO A 15 -13.21 -7.03 -7.86
N LEU A 16 -12.07 -7.34 -7.24
CA LEU A 16 -10.93 -7.98 -7.89
C LEU A 16 -11.30 -9.35 -8.47
N GLU A 17 -12.09 -10.13 -7.74
CA GLU A 17 -12.56 -11.46 -8.15
C GLU A 17 -13.27 -11.45 -9.52
N THR A 18 -14.04 -10.39 -9.82
CA THR A 18 -14.83 -10.27 -11.05
C THR A 18 -13.96 -10.15 -12.30
N VAL A 19 -12.70 -9.76 -12.14
CA VAL A 19 -11.76 -9.55 -13.24
C VAL A 19 -10.47 -10.35 -13.07
N ALA A 20 -10.39 -11.23 -12.06
CA ALA A 20 -9.16 -11.95 -11.71
C ALA A 20 -8.53 -12.69 -12.90
N HIS A 21 -9.33 -13.42 -13.68
CA HIS A 21 -8.90 -14.13 -14.90
C HIS A 21 -8.34 -13.19 -16.00
N LYS A 22 -8.70 -11.90 -15.98
CA LYS A 22 -8.21 -10.88 -16.92
C LYS A 22 -6.92 -10.23 -16.46
N ILE A 23 -6.52 -10.38 -15.19
CA ILE A 23 -5.35 -9.67 -14.64
C ILE A 23 -4.05 -10.34 -15.11
N HIS A 24 -3.18 -9.54 -15.72
CA HIS A 24 -1.80 -9.91 -15.99
C HIS A 24 -0.81 -9.17 -15.09
N ARG A 25 -1.12 -7.91 -14.81
CA ARG A 25 -0.31 -7.05 -13.96
C ARG A 25 -1.23 -6.27 -13.02
N LEU A 26 -0.92 -6.33 -11.73
CA LEU A 26 -1.55 -5.50 -10.72
C LEU A 26 -0.55 -4.44 -10.27
N VAL A 27 -0.98 -3.18 -10.29
CA VAL A 27 -0.20 -2.03 -9.82
C VAL A 27 -0.75 -1.63 -8.46
N ALA A 28 0.11 -1.57 -7.45
CA ALA A 28 -0.20 -1.00 -6.13
C ALA A 28 0.64 0.26 -5.93
N LEU A 29 0.02 1.33 -5.43
CA LEU A 29 0.71 2.59 -5.14
C LEU A 29 1.01 2.67 -3.66
N ASP A 30 2.30 2.68 -3.32
CA ASP A 30 2.73 2.89 -1.94
C ASP A 30 2.59 4.36 -1.56
N CYS A 31 1.55 4.68 -0.78
CA CYS A 31 1.24 6.05 -0.39
C CYS A 31 0.47 6.12 0.92
N LYS A 32 0.39 7.33 1.49
CA LYS A 32 -0.41 7.57 2.70
C LYS A 32 -1.90 7.55 2.35
N TRP A 33 -2.68 6.89 3.19
CA TRP A 33 -4.15 6.90 3.13
C TRP A 33 -4.77 8.30 3.18
N THR A 34 -4.10 9.28 3.79
CA THR A 34 -4.57 10.68 3.90
C THR A 34 -4.26 11.54 2.66
N GLN A 35 -3.55 11.02 1.67
CA GLN A 35 -3.22 11.73 0.43
C GLN A 35 -3.57 10.93 -0.84
N PRO A 36 -4.80 10.41 -0.98
CA PRO A 36 -5.15 9.57 -2.11
C PRO A 36 -5.13 10.35 -3.44
N GLY A 37 -5.42 11.66 -3.41
CA GLY A 37 -5.56 12.48 -4.62
C GLY A 37 -4.23 12.85 -5.31
N LEU A 38 -3.12 12.94 -4.57
CA LEU A 38 -1.86 13.46 -5.14
C LEU A 38 -1.27 12.52 -6.20
N ASN A 39 -1.38 11.21 -5.97
CA ASN A 39 -0.80 10.19 -6.85
C ASN A 39 -1.74 9.77 -8.00
N GLN A 40 -3.02 10.13 -7.93
CA GLN A 40 -3.99 9.89 -8.99
C GLN A 40 -3.89 10.90 -10.14
N SER A 41 -3.27 12.06 -9.90
CA SER A 41 -3.11 13.13 -10.88
C SER A 41 -2.22 12.78 -12.08
N ARG A 42 -1.50 11.65 -12.03
CA ARG A 42 -0.70 11.18 -13.16
C ARG A 42 -1.62 10.61 -14.24
N ALA A 43 -1.62 11.26 -15.40
CA ALA A 43 -2.45 10.89 -16.56
C ALA A 43 -2.34 9.41 -16.96
N SER A 44 -1.17 8.79 -16.78
CA SER A 44 -0.96 7.36 -17.08
C SER A 44 -1.67 6.42 -16.12
N LEU A 45 -1.80 6.77 -14.83
CA LEU A 45 -2.46 5.94 -13.82
C LEU A 45 -3.98 6.10 -13.85
N SER A 46 -4.46 7.30 -14.17
CA SER A 46 -5.90 7.59 -14.24
C SER A 46 -6.65 6.75 -15.29
N LYS A 47 -5.95 6.29 -16.33
CA LYS A 47 -6.52 5.47 -17.42
C LYS A 47 -6.58 3.98 -17.11
N LEU A 48 -5.93 3.54 -16.03
CA LEU A 48 -5.91 2.12 -15.69
C LEU A 48 -7.27 1.73 -15.07
N PRO A 49 -7.82 0.56 -15.46
CA PRO A 49 -8.99 0.02 -14.79
C PRO A 49 -8.66 -0.24 -13.32
N LYS A 50 -9.55 0.23 -12.44
CA LYS A 50 -9.38 0.18 -11.00
C LYS A 50 -10.08 -1.05 -10.40
N VAL A 51 -9.42 -1.73 -9.47
CA VAL A 51 -9.95 -2.90 -8.76
C VAL A 51 -9.80 -2.75 -7.26
N HIS A 52 -10.72 -3.28 -6.46
CA HIS A 52 -10.60 -3.37 -5.01
C HIS A 52 -10.67 -4.82 -4.54
N LEU A 53 -10.05 -5.11 -3.39
CA LEU A 53 -10.23 -6.39 -2.71
C LEU A 53 -11.70 -6.61 -2.38
N THR A 54 -12.24 -7.79 -2.69
CA THR A 54 -13.64 -8.11 -2.36
C THR A 54 -13.81 -8.14 -0.84
N ASN A 55 -12.91 -8.85 -0.15
CA ASN A 55 -13.01 -9.14 1.28
C ASN A 55 -11.72 -8.73 2.03
N PRO A 56 -11.39 -7.42 2.07
CA PRO A 56 -10.23 -6.97 2.82
C PRO A 56 -10.45 -7.20 4.32
N PRO A 57 -9.41 -7.53 5.10
CA PRO A 57 -9.58 -7.65 6.55
C PRO A 57 -9.98 -6.31 7.15
N ALA A 58 -10.82 -6.37 8.19
CA ALA A 58 -11.33 -5.17 8.85
C ALA A 58 -10.21 -4.30 9.45
N GLN A 59 -9.06 -4.89 9.81
CA GLN A 59 -7.95 -4.19 10.42
C GLN A 59 -6.62 -4.68 9.84
N SER A 60 -5.73 -3.73 9.54
CA SER A 60 -4.32 -4.00 9.23
C SER A 60 -3.60 -4.57 10.46
N GLN A 61 -2.92 -5.67 10.23
CA GLN A 61 -2.09 -6.40 11.19
C GLN A 61 -0.60 -6.05 11.06
N PHE A 62 -0.18 -5.36 10.00
CA PHE A 62 1.22 -5.03 9.75
C PHE A 62 1.70 -3.70 10.39
N TRP A 63 3.01 -3.61 10.62
CA TRP A 63 3.68 -2.60 11.45
C TRP A 63 3.97 -1.27 10.73
N ARG A 64 3.81 -0.19 11.53
CA ARG A 64 3.82 1.27 11.26
C ARG A 64 2.50 1.83 10.74
N TRP A 65 1.71 2.35 11.68
CA TRP A 65 0.89 3.55 11.48
C TRP A 65 -0.32 3.48 10.54
N HIS A 66 -0.96 2.31 10.41
CA HIS A 66 -2.28 2.24 9.78
C HIS A 66 -3.35 2.50 10.84
N ASN A 67 -3.51 3.78 11.18
CA ASN A 67 -4.57 4.31 12.06
C ASN A 67 -5.68 5.00 11.28
N ALA A 68 -5.72 4.79 9.96
CA ALA A 68 -6.58 5.56 9.09
C ALA A 68 -8.02 4.99 9.03
N GLY A 69 -8.26 3.78 9.57
CA GLY A 69 -9.61 3.25 9.82
C GLY A 69 -9.76 1.78 9.44
N ALA A 70 -11.00 1.29 9.53
CA ALA A 70 -11.34 -0.06 9.12
C ALA A 70 -11.09 -0.27 7.61
N GLY A 71 -10.60 -1.45 7.22
CA GLY A 71 -10.31 -1.80 5.82
C GLY A 71 -9.04 -1.17 5.24
N MET A 72 -8.27 -0.42 6.03
CA MET A 72 -7.06 0.27 5.56
C MET A 72 -5.82 -0.59 5.74
N LEU A 73 -5.43 -1.27 4.66
CA LEU A 73 -4.32 -2.21 4.60
C LEU A 73 -2.99 -1.53 4.33
N SER A 74 -1.91 -2.09 4.86
CA SER A 74 -0.56 -1.79 4.36
C SER A 74 -0.40 -2.27 2.91
N THR A 75 0.54 -1.68 2.18
CA THR A 75 0.81 -2.06 0.78
C THR A 75 1.13 -3.55 0.65
N ILE A 76 1.88 -4.12 1.61
CA ILE A 76 2.21 -5.56 1.63
C ILE A 76 0.97 -6.43 1.85
N GLU A 77 0.07 -6.05 2.76
CA GLU A 77 -1.19 -6.78 2.98
C GLU A 77 -2.08 -6.68 1.75
N ALA A 78 -2.20 -5.49 1.16
CA ALA A 78 -2.99 -5.27 -0.03
C ALA A 78 -2.51 -6.17 -1.19
N ILE A 79 -1.19 -6.27 -1.39
CA ILE A 79 -0.59 -7.18 -2.38
C ILE A 79 -0.86 -8.64 -2.04
N PHE A 80 -0.71 -9.03 -0.77
CA PHE A 80 -0.96 -10.41 -0.34
C PHE A 80 -2.41 -10.84 -0.58
N TYR A 81 -3.37 -10.07 -0.06
CA TYR A 81 -4.79 -10.39 -0.21
C TYR A 81 -5.21 -10.35 -1.69
N ALA A 82 -4.64 -9.46 -2.50
CA ALA A 82 -4.91 -9.45 -3.93
C ALA A 82 -4.38 -10.71 -4.62
N ALA A 83 -3.16 -11.14 -4.30
CA ALA A 83 -2.60 -12.38 -4.83
C ALA A 83 -3.43 -13.61 -4.40
N LEU A 84 -3.90 -13.62 -3.15
CA LEU A 84 -4.77 -14.68 -2.62
C LEU A 84 -6.13 -14.74 -3.34
N GLU A 85 -6.82 -13.60 -3.48
CA GLU A 85 -8.11 -13.53 -4.18
C GLU A 85 -7.98 -13.97 -5.64
N VAL A 86 -6.93 -13.53 -6.35
CA VAL A 86 -6.65 -13.98 -7.73
C VAL A 86 -6.42 -15.48 -7.80
N LYS A 87 -5.71 -16.06 -6.82
CA LYS A 87 -5.46 -17.51 -6.81
C LYS A 87 -6.72 -18.31 -6.55
N ILE A 88 -7.56 -17.85 -5.62
CA ILE A 88 -8.85 -18.49 -5.34
C ILE A 88 -9.71 -18.49 -6.59
N ALA A 89 -9.84 -17.35 -7.28
CA ALA A 89 -10.62 -17.25 -8.52
C ALA A 89 -10.08 -18.18 -9.63
N GLN A 90 -8.74 -18.30 -9.76
CA GLN A 90 -8.13 -19.24 -10.71
C GLN A 90 -8.48 -20.71 -10.40
N ILE A 91 -8.42 -21.10 -9.12
CA ILE A 91 -8.77 -22.46 -8.68
C ILE A 91 -10.25 -22.74 -8.94
N GLU A 92 -11.13 -21.75 -8.75
CA GLU A 92 -12.56 -21.88 -9.03
C GLU A 92 -12.85 -22.03 -10.52
N ASP A 93 -12.18 -21.25 -11.38
CA ASP A 93 -12.27 -21.39 -12.84
C ASP A 93 -11.78 -22.77 -13.32
N GLU A 94 -10.66 -23.25 -12.76
CA GLU A 94 -10.11 -24.59 -13.05
C GLU A 94 -11.12 -25.69 -12.67
N LYS A 95 -11.72 -25.62 -11.47
CA LYS A 95 -12.72 -26.59 -11.01
C LYS A 95 -13.95 -26.62 -11.91
N GLN A 96 -14.48 -25.45 -12.29
CA GLN A 96 -15.63 -25.39 -13.19
C GLN A 96 -15.31 -25.95 -14.58
N SER A 97 -14.09 -25.71 -15.09
CA SER A 97 -13.65 -26.31 -16.35
C SER A 97 -13.48 -27.83 -16.25
N THR A 98 -12.98 -28.35 -15.13
CA THR A 98 -12.82 -29.78 -14.90
C THR A 98 -14.17 -30.46 -14.72
N ASP A 99 -15.11 -29.85 -14.01
CA ASP A 99 -16.47 -30.38 -13.83
C ASP A 99 -17.23 -30.43 -15.17
N MET A 100 -17.08 -29.42 -16.05
CA MET A 100 -17.61 -29.50 -17.42
C MET A 100 -16.90 -30.53 -18.29
N LYS A 101 -15.58 -30.67 -18.20
CA LYS A 101 -14.81 -31.65 -18.99
C LYS A 101 -15.10 -33.09 -18.57
N ASN A 102 -15.28 -33.34 -17.27
CA ASN A 102 -15.67 -34.64 -16.72
C ASN A 102 -17.09 -35.06 -17.16
N LEU A 103 -17.94 -34.10 -17.55
CA LEU A 103 -19.23 -34.36 -18.17
C LEU A 103 -19.13 -34.57 -19.70
N GLN A 104 -18.00 -34.21 -20.33
CA GLN A 104 -17.84 -34.24 -21.78
C GLN A 104 -16.96 -35.36 -22.32
N GLU A 105 -15.93 -35.86 -21.62
CA GLU A 105 -15.09 -36.89 -22.24
C GLU A 105 -14.25 -37.72 -21.26
N GLU A 106 -14.52 -39.03 -21.31
CA GLU A 106 -13.65 -40.16 -20.94
C GLU A 106 -12.45 -40.33 -21.91
N ASN A 107 -12.06 -39.31 -22.70
CA ASN A 107 -10.97 -39.44 -23.66
C ASN A 107 -10.21 -38.13 -23.90
N CYS A 108 -8.92 -38.30 -24.16
CA CYS A 108 -7.96 -37.33 -24.71
C CYS A 108 -7.29 -36.38 -23.72
N SER A 109 -6.13 -36.85 -23.26
CA SER A 109 -5.13 -36.13 -22.47
C SER A 109 -4.35 -35.10 -23.30
N LEU A 110 -3.71 -34.19 -22.55
CA LEU A 110 -2.51 -33.41 -22.87
C LEU A 110 -2.68 -32.10 -23.67
N GLU A 111 -2.49 -30.97 -22.97
CA GLU A 111 -1.38 -30.01 -23.14
C GLU A 111 -1.78 -28.60 -22.65
N SER A 112 -1.34 -28.22 -21.44
CA SER A 112 -1.25 -26.81 -21.02
C SER A 112 -0.50 -26.66 -19.67
N GLN A 113 0.80 -27.00 -19.59
CA GLN A 113 1.53 -27.00 -18.31
C GLN A 113 2.49 -25.82 -18.08
N ASP A 114 2.86 -25.04 -19.11
CA ASP A 114 4.01 -24.13 -19.01
C ASP A 114 3.71 -22.71 -18.50
N LEU A 115 2.45 -22.25 -18.58
CA LEU A 115 2.06 -20.89 -18.13
C LEU A 115 1.69 -20.81 -16.65
N ASP A 116 1.17 -21.90 -16.07
CA ASP A 116 0.79 -21.99 -14.65
C ASP A 116 2.02 -21.92 -13.74
N ASP A 117 3.14 -22.40 -14.24
CA ASP A 117 4.35 -22.62 -13.48
C ASP A 117 5.03 -21.31 -13.07
N LYS A 118 4.95 -20.25 -13.89
CA LYS A 118 5.46 -18.89 -13.53
C LYS A 118 4.54 -18.16 -12.56
N HIS A 119 3.22 -18.34 -12.67
CA HIS A 119 2.25 -17.65 -11.80
C HIS A 119 2.23 -18.25 -10.40
N ASN A 120 2.27 -19.59 -10.32
CA ASN A 120 2.45 -20.31 -9.06
C ASN A 120 3.75 -19.91 -8.36
N ARG A 121 4.85 -19.76 -9.10
CA ARG A 121 6.13 -19.29 -8.53
C ARG A 121 6.06 -17.90 -7.88
N ALA A 122 5.27 -16.97 -8.41
CA ALA A 122 5.14 -15.62 -7.85
C ALA A 122 4.32 -15.58 -6.55
N ILE A 123 3.29 -16.42 -6.43
CA ILE A 123 2.50 -16.54 -5.20
C ILE A 123 3.30 -17.31 -4.14
N THR A 124 4.00 -18.36 -4.57
CA THR A 124 4.93 -19.11 -3.73
C THR A 124 6.09 -18.25 -3.25
N SER A 125 6.49 -17.18 -3.96
CA SER A 125 7.55 -16.27 -3.50
C SER A 125 7.06 -15.19 -2.52
N LEU A 126 5.76 -14.85 -2.53
CA LEU A 126 5.15 -13.96 -1.54
C LEU A 126 4.99 -14.64 -0.18
N LEU A 127 4.75 -15.94 -0.15
CA LEU A 127 4.61 -16.73 1.08
C LEU A 127 5.83 -16.61 2.02
N PRO A 128 7.09 -16.80 1.57
CA PRO A 128 8.28 -16.58 2.39
C PRO A 128 8.41 -15.17 2.96
N ILE A 129 8.04 -14.15 2.18
CA ILE A 129 8.10 -12.75 2.62
C ILE A 129 7.12 -12.54 3.78
N LEU A 130 5.89 -13.03 3.65
CA LEU A 130 4.87 -12.91 4.68
C LEU A 130 5.19 -13.76 5.91
N TYR A 131 5.75 -14.94 5.70
CA TYR A 131 6.27 -15.79 6.77
C TYR A 131 7.36 -15.05 7.56
N LEU A 132 8.32 -14.42 6.89
CA LEU A 132 9.37 -13.64 7.53
C LEU A 132 8.78 -12.50 8.38
N PHE A 133 7.78 -11.79 7.87
CA PHE A 133 7.08 -10.77 8.63
C PHE A 133 6.31 -11.35 9.83
N GLY A 134 5.67 -12.52 9.67
CA GLY A 134 5.03 -13.26 10.75
C GLY A 134 6.02 -13.61 11.86
N VAL A 135 7.21 -14.11 11.51
CA VAL A 135 8.29 -14.41 12.45
C VAL A 135 8.79 -13.15 13.16
N GLN A 136 9.05 -12.06 12.42
CA GLN A 136 9.46 -10.78 13.00
C GLN A 136 8.44 -10.27 14.04
N ARG A 137 7.14 -10.44 13.76
CA ARG A 137 6.08 -10.11 14.71
C ARG A 137 6.07 -11.06 15.91
N ALA A 138 6.15 -12.37 15.71
CA ALA A 138 6.20 -13.29 16.85
C ALA A 138 7.36 -12.96 17.81
N VAL A 139 8.53 -12.63 17.25
CA VAL A 139 9.70 -12.19 18.01
C VAL A 139 9.45 -10.88 18.73
N ALA A 140 8.92 -9.86 18.05
CA ALA A 140 8.67 -8.55 18.65
C ALA A 140 7.57 -8.59 19.74
N ALA A 141 6.55 -9.45 19.60
CA ALA A 141 5.54 -9.66 20.64
C ALA A 141 6.17 -10.33 21.86
N ARG A 142 6.97 -11.39 21.65
CA ARG A 142 7.66 -12.07 22.75
C ARG A 142 8.60 -11.12 23.49
N ASP A 143 9.32 -10.26 22.77
CA ASP A 143 10.20 -9.24 23.35
C ASP A 143 9.42 -8.21 24.17
N ALA A 144 8.27 -7.73 23.65
CA ALA A 144 7.40 -6.80 24.36
C ALA A 144 6.88 -7.43 25.67
N ILE A 145 6.37 -8.67 25.60
CA ILE A 145 5.88 -9.42 26.76
C ILE A 145 6.99 -9.59 27.80
N LYS A 146 8.19 -10.04 27.38
CA LYS A 146 9.35 -10.19 28.29
C LYS A 146 9.76 -8.88 28.94
N SER A 147 9.62 -7.77 28.24
CA SER A 147 9.98 -6.42 28.73
C SER A 147 8.87 -5.75 29.54
N GLY A 148 7.70 -6.39 29.73
CA GLY A 148 6.52 -5.75 30.34
C GLY A 148 5.92 -4.62 29.50
N ARG A 149 6.27 -4.53 28.21
CA ARG A 149 5.73 -3.54 27.27
C ARG A 149 4.50 -4.11 26.56
N LYS A 150 3.58 -3.22 26.18
CA LYS A 150 2.43 -3.60 25.32
C LYS A 150 2.93 -4.05 23.95
N ILE A 151 2.26 -5.04 23.37
CA ILE A 151 2.58 -5.54 22.02
C ILE A 151 2.35 -4.38 21.03
N PRO A 152 3.33 -4.02 20.17
CA PRO A 152 3.26 -2.77 19.42
C PRO A 152 2.06 -2.61 18.46
N TRP A 153 1.46 -3.71 18.03
CA TRP A 153 0.27 -3.72 17.18
C TRP A 153 -1.03 -4.03 17.93
N SER A 154 -1.01 -4.11 19.26
CA SER A 154 -2.25 -4.22 20.05
C SER A 154 -3.04 -2.91 20.00
N ASN A 155 -4.34 -2.99 20.24
CA ASN A 155 -5.21 -1.81 20.23
C ASN A 155 -4.80 -0.79 21.31
N GLU A 156 -4.38 -1.30 22.48
CA GLU A 156 -3.94 -0.49 23.61
C GLU A 156 -2.63 0.25 23.29
N ALA A 157 -1.66 -0.44 22.68
CA ALA A 157 -0.41 0.18 22.27
C ALA A 157 -0.63 1.23 21.18
N LYS A 158 -1.50 0.93 20.20
CA LYS A 158 -1.88 1.88 19.14
C LYS A 158 -2.57 3.11 19.72
N LEU A 159 -3.50 2.94 20.67
CA LEU A 159 -4.20 4.03 21.33
C LEU A 159 -3.24 4.92 22.12
N GLU A 160 -2.38 4.32 22.94
CA GLU A 160 -1.36 5.05 23.71
C GLU A 160 -0.45 5.87 22.80
N GLN A 161 -0.01 5.28 21.68
CA GLN A 161 0.82 5.98 20.71
C GLN A 161 0.10 7.11 19.98
N ASN A 162 -1.21 6.96 19.73
CA ASN A 162 -2.05 8.03 19.18
C ASN A 162 -2.20 9.17 20.17
N LEU A 163 -2.45 8.87 21.45
CA LEU A 163 -2.53 9.89 22.50
C LEU A 163 -1.21 10.66 22.64
N LEU A 164 -0.07 9.97 22.62
CA LEU A 164 1.25 10.62 22.62
C LEU A 164 1.44 11.61 21.46
N ARG A 165 0.85 11.35 20.29
CA ARG A 165 0.90 12.25 19.14
C ARG A 165 -0.03 13.44 19.24
N VAL A 166 -1.23 13.21 19.79
CA VAL A 166 -2.23 14.27 19.99
C VAL A 166 -1.74 15.25 21.05
N CYS A 167 -1.12 14.74 22.12
CA CYS A 167 -0.70 15.54 23.24
C CYS A 167 0.60 16.32 22.98
N VAL A 168 1.52 15.82 22.15
CA VAL A 168 2.83 16.43 21.98
C VAL A 168 3.34 16.17 20.56
N GLY A 169 3.52 17.24 19.77
CA GLY A 169 4.52 17.17 18.71
C GLY A 169 5.84 16.82 19.39
N THR A 170 6.32 15.58 19.23
CA THR A 170 7.50 15.04 19.94
C THR A 170 8.60 16.09 20.11
N GLU A 171 9.41 16.06 21.17
CA GLU A 171 10.55 16.99 21.29
C GLU A 171 11.40 17.06 20.03
N LYS A 172 11.48 15.93 19.30
CA LYS A 172 12.05 15.89 17.95
C LYS A 172 11.27 16.76 16.96
N HIS A 173 9.95 16.64 16.85
CA HIS A 173 9.11 17.49 16.01
C HIS A 173 9.24 18.98 16.36
N ALA A 174 9.29 19.33 17.65
CA ALA A 174 9.53 20.70 18.09
C ALA A 174 10.91 21.22 17.63
N ARG A 175 11.96 20.40 17.80
CA ARG A 175 13.31 20.70 17.30
C ARG A 175 13.37 20.81 15.78
N ASP A 176 12.75 19.88 15.05
CA ASP A 176 12.71 19.89 13.58
C ASP A 176 11.99 21.14 13.06
N LYS A 177 10.93 21.58 13.74
CA LYS A 177 10.19 22.81 13.43
C LYS A 177 11.06 24.05 13.63
N GLU A 178 11.83 24.09 14.72
CA GLU A 178 12.74 25.20 15.01
C GLU A 178 13.94 25.24 14.06
N ILE A 179 14.55 24.09 13.77
CA ILE A 179 15.60 23.97 12.74
C ILE A 179 15.08 24.46 11.38
N GLY A 180 13.86 24.07 11.01
CA GLY A 180 13.21 24.55 9.79
C GLY A 180 12.96 26.07 9.78
N ARG A 181 12.68 26.68 10.93
CA ARG A 181 12.53 28.14 11.07
C ARG A 181 13.87 28.85 10.87
N VAL A 182 14.92 28.40 11.55
CA VAL A 182 16.27 28.96 11.46
C VAL A 182 16.83 28.87 10.03
N LEU A 183 16.63 27.73 9.35
CA LEU A 183 17.04 27.56 7.95
C LEU A 183 16.34 28.54 7.00
N LYS A 184 15.03 28.78 7.20
CA LYS A 184 14.29 29.77 6.40
C LYS A 184 14.78 31.20 6.64
N GLU A 185 15.05 31.57 7.89
CA GLU A 185 15.57 32.89 8.25
C GLU A 185 16.98 33.12 7.69
N THR A 186 17.84 32.10 7.76
CA THR A 186 19.20 32.14 7.20
C THR A 186 19.17 32.29 5.68
N ASN A 187 18.32 31.52 5.00
CA ASN A 187 18.18 31.61 3.55
C ASN A 187 17.61 32.97 3.12
N ARG A 188 16.61 33.50 3.84
CA ARG A 188 16.06 34.83 3.56
C ARG A 188 17.10 35.94 3.76
N SER A 189 17.95 35.82 4.77
CA SER A 189 19.02 36.78 5.05
C SER A 189 20.12 36.73 3.99
N LYS A 190 20.48 35.54 3.49
CA LYS A 190 21.41 35.39 2.36
C LYS A 190 20.84 36.03 1.08
N THR A 191 19.55 35.81 0.78
CA THR A 191 18.90 36.44 -0.38
C THR A 191 18.86 37.97 -0.29
N ILE A 192 18.83 38.55 0.91
CA ILE A 192 18.86 40.01 1.11
C ILE A 192 20.29 40.56 1.01
N MET A 193 21.31 39.81 1.43
CA MET A 193 22.72 40.24 1.32
C MET A 193 23.31 40.07 -0.08
N ASP A 194 22.73 39.20 -0.92
CA ASP A 194 23.12 39.01 -2.32
C ASP A 194 22.42 39.98 -3.29
N LEU A 195 21.65 40.95 -2.79
CA LEU A 195 21.16 42.05 -3.62
C LEU A 195 22.32 43.04 -3.84
N PRO A 196 22.82 43.22 -5.08
CA PRO A 196 23.80 44.26 -5.34
C PRO A 196 23.18 45.61 -4.97
N ASN A 197 23.93 46.42 -4.22
CA ASN A 197 23.66 47.83 -3.98
C ASN A 197 23.57 48.56 -5.34
N GLY A 198 22.40 48.50 -5.95
CA GLY A 198 22.09 49.10 -7.23
C GLY A 198 20.83 49.94 -7.06
N ASN A 199 21.05 51.22 -6.81
CA ASN A 199 20.06 52.26 -7.06
C ASN A 199 19.50 52.08 -8.48
N VAL A 200 18.27 51.60 -8.61
CA VAL A 200 17.51 51.77 -9.85
C VAL A 200 16.13 52.29 -9.48
N SER A 201 16.06 53.63 -9.44
CA SER A 201 14.83 54.35 -9.70
C SER A 201 14.38 54.05 -11.13
N LEU A 202 13.28 53.34 -11.30
CA LEU A 202 12.49 53.35 -12.54
C LEU A 202 11.04 53.69 -12.20
N ARG A 203 10.79 55.00 -12.04
CA ARG A 203 9.56 55.61 -12.54
C ARG A 203 9.75 55.85 -14.05
N SER A 204 8.66 55.70 -14.80
CA SER A 204 8.53 55.75 -16.28
C SER A 204 8.99 54.46 -16.98
N ALA A 205 8.24 53.86 -17.92
CA ALA A 205 7.13 54.35 -18.73
C ALA A 205 6.29 53.16 -19.22
N PHE A 206 4.99 53.43 -19.47
CA PHE A 206 4.00 52.68 -20.26
C PHE A 206 3.85 51.17 -20.08
#